data_AF-A0A2W6B170-F1
#
_entry.id   AF-A0A2W6B170-F1
#
_cell.length_a   1.000
_cell.length_b   1.000
_cell.length_c   1.000
_cell.angle_alpha   90.00
_cell.angle_beta   90.00
_cell.angle_gamma   90.00
#
_symmetry.space_group_name_H-M   'P 1'
#
loop_
_entity.id
_entity.type
_entity.pdbx_description
1 polymer ?
#
loop_
_entity_poly.entity_id
_entity_poly.type
_entity_poly.pdbx_seq_one_letter_code
_entity_poly.pdbx_strand_id
1 'polypeptide(L)'
;MSPSTRCSSDPRSKRGRNVTTQRHTIDGSPLRSVLVPNNQVPSINPIPEHGQTVTPRLVVGDGAAAIDFYQRAFGAEETGERFSSPDGTVIHAEVRIGSSIVMITGETADVVAPARSPAPLGGVVTAIMATYWENVDAAWERAVSAGAEV
;
A
#
# COMPACT_ATOMS: atom_id res chain seq x y z
N MET A 1 63.59 -13.75 13.81
CA MET A 1 63.73 -12.87 14.98
C MET A 1 62.65 -11.79 14.89
N SER A 2 61.63 -11.85 15.74
CA SER A 2 60.65 -10.77 15.95
C SER A 2 61.27 -9.62 16.75
N PRO A 3 60.68 -8.41 16.69
CA PRO A 3 60.04 -7.82 17.86
C PRO A 3 58.71 -7.10 17.50
N SER A 4 57.56 -7.52 18.03
CA SER A 4 56.88 -7.03 19.25
C SER A 4 56.54 -5.51 19.29
N THR A 5 55.28 -5.24 18.96
CA THR A 5 54.28 -4.44 19.70
C THR A 5 54.60 -3.01 20.18
N ARG A 6 53.81 -2.05 19.69
CA ARG A 6 53.06 -1.14 20.58
C ARG A 6 51.77 -0.65 19.92
N CYS A 7 50.64 -1.17 20.41
CA CYS A 7 49.31 -0.62 20.19
C CYS A 7 49.18 0.62 21.10
N SER A 8 48.99 1.80 20.50
CA SER A 8 48.63 3.01 21.23
C SER A 8 47.19 3.35 20.88
N SER A 9 46.32 3.19 21.86
CA SER A 9 44.93 3.63 21.85
C SER A 9 44.87 5.15 22.05
N ASP A 10 44.27 5.88 21.10
CA ASP A 10 43.62 7.16 21.44
C ASP A 10 42.16 7.13 20.93
N PRO A 11 41.17 7.10 21.83
CA PRO A 11 39.76 7.10 21.48
C PRO A 11 39.24 8.53 21.51
N ARG A 12 39.01 9.16 20.36
CA ARG A 12 38.11 10.33 20.26
C ARG A 12 37.73 10.67 18.81
N SER A 13 36.42 10.92 18.63
CA SER A 13 35.76 11.51 17.46
C SER A 13 35.27 10.57 16.34
N LYS A 14 34.21 9.82 16.65
CA LYS A 14 33.19 9.43 15.67
C LYS A 14 32.39 10.68 15.27
N ARG A 15 32.28 10.98 13.96
CA ARG A 15 31.09 11.58 13.30
C ARG A 15 31.36 11.90 11.83
N GLY A 16 30.48 11.44 10.93
CA GLY A 16 30.44 11.87 9.53
C GLY A 16 30.04 10.74 8.59
N ARG A 17 28.73 10.49 8.43
CA ARG A 17 28.19 9.64 7.37
C ARG A 17 28.49 10.29 6.01
N ASN A 18 29.18 9.57 5.14
CA ASN A 18 29.30 9.93 3.72
C ASN A 18 27.91 9.85 3.08
N VAL A 19 27.32 10.99 2.75
CA VAL A 19 26.16 11.08 1.84
C VAL A 19 26.67 11.71 0.55
N THR A 20 26.88 10.88 -0.47
CA THR A 20 27.16 11.34 -1.83
C THR A 20 25.83 11.77 -2.45
N THR A 21 25.52 13.07 -2.39
CA THR A 21 24.36 13.64 -3.09
C THR A 21 24.69 13.74 -4.58
N GLN A 22 24.16 12.81 -5.39
CA GLN A 22 24.14 13.00 -6.85
C GLN A 22 23.19 14.15 -7.19
N ARG A 23 23.73 15.20 -7.83
CA ARG A 23 22.95 16.31 -8.36
C ARG A 23 22.40 15.92 -9.72
N HIS A 24 21.10 15.67 -9.82
CA HIS A 24 20.40 15.68 -11.10
C HIS A 24 19.82 17.07 -11.34
N THR A 25 20.22 17.69 -12.45
CA THR A 25 19.72 18.97 -12.96
C THR A 25 18.66 18.72 -14.03
N ILE A 26 17.53 19.44 -13.98
CA ILE A 26 16.64 19.62 -15.14
C ILE A 26 16.73 21.11 -15.53
N ASP A 27 17.08 21.37 -16.79
CA ASP A 27 17.02 22.67 -17.49
C ASP A 27 17.86 23.85 -16.93
N GLY A 28 19.05 23.58 -16.38
CA GLY A 28 20.08 24.61 -16.14
C GLY A 28 19.77 25.70 -15.11
N SER A 29 18.58 25.70 -14.52
CA SER A 29 18.16 26.65 -13.48
C SER A 29 18.32 26.04 -12.09
N PRO A 30 18.98 26.71 -11.13
CA PRO A 30 19.11 26.19 -9.78
C PRO A 30 17.72 26.14 -9.13
N LEU A 31 17.31 24.95 -8.69
CA LEU A 31 16.14 24.79 -7.83
C LEU A 31 16.38 25.60 -6.55
N ARG A 32 15.64 26.70 -6.37
CA ARG A 32 15.58 27.38 -5.08
C ARG A 32 15.02 26.38 -4.07
N SER A 33 15.87 25.93 -3.15
CA SER A 33 15.41 25.23 -1.95
C SER A 33 14.52 26.20 -1.18
N VAL A 34 13.20 26.02 -1.29
CA VAL A 34 12.27 26.67 -0.37
C VAL A 34 12.47 25.97 0.97
N LEU A 35 13.21 26.61 1.87
CA LEU A 35 13.25 26.23 3.28
C LEU A 35 11.84 26.48 3.85
N VAL A 36 11.05 25.41 3.96
CA VAL A 36 9.77 25.45 4.69
C VAL A 36 10.10 25.40 6.19
N PRO A 37 9.73 26.41 6.99
CA PRO A 37 9.94 26.38 8.44
C PRO A 37 9.16 25.22 9.07
N ASN A 38 9.84 24.43 9.89
CA ASN A 38 9.40 23.14 10.44
C ASN A 38 8.25 23.21 11.49
N ASN A 39 7.46 24.29 11.55
CA ASN A 39 6.51 24.55 12.66
C ASN A 39 5.04 24.71 12.25
N GLN A 40 4.66 24.24 11.06
CA GLN A 40 3.29 24.35 10.55
C GLN A 40 2.82 23.08 9.81
N VAL A 41 3.57 21.97 9.85
CA VAL A 41 3.05 20.70 9.37
C VAL A 41 2.10 20.20 10.45
N PRO A 42 0.78 20.10 10.21
CA PRO A 42 -0.12 19.47 11.17
C PRO A 42 0.46 18.11 11.54
N SER A 43 0.36 17.73 12.81
CA SER A 43 0.85 16.42 13.27
C SER A 43 0.08 15.32 12.52
N ILE A 44 0.68 14.77 11.47
CA ILE A 44 0.13 13.62 10.75
C ILE A 44 0.30 12.42 11.68
N ASN A 45 -0.82 11.80 12.06
CA ASN A 45 -0.74 10.48 12.69
C ASN A 45 -0.17 9.51 11.65
N PRO A 46 1.02 8.92 11.88
CA PRO A 46 1.67 8.07 10.88
C PRO A 46 0.87 6.78 10.60
N ILE A 47 -0.06 6.42 11.50
CA ILE A 47 -0.96 5.28 11.34
C ILE A 47 -2.38 5.83 11.24
N PRO A 48 -3.11 5.58 10.13
CA PRO A 48 -4.52 5.95 10.03
C PRO A 48 -5.33 5.31 11.16
N GLU A 49 -6.31 6.04 11.72
CA GLU A 49 -7.11 5.55 12.86
C GLU A 49 -7.89 4.28 12.56
N HIS A 50 -8.33 4.11 11.31
CA HIS A 50 -9.03 2.91 10.81
C HIS A 50 -8.07 1.84 10.27
N GLY A 51 -6.77 2.12 10.21
CA GLY A 51 -5.76 1.24 9.63
C GLY A 51 -5.38 0.08 10.56
N GLN A 52 -5.41 -1.13 10.03
CA GLN A 52 -4.86 -2.30 10.72
C GLN A 52 -3.36 -2.43 10.41
N THR A 53 -2.59 -3.02 11.34
CA THR A 53 -1.14 -3.24 11.15
C THR A 53 -0.82 -4.00 9.85
N VAL A 54 -1.70 -4.92 9.45
CA VAL A 54 -1.67 -5.57 8.14
C VAL A 54 -2.98 -5.27 7.44
N THR A 55 -2.89 -4.56 6.32
CA THR A 55 -4.04 -4.23 5.46
C THR A 55 -3.75 -4.80 4.07
N PRO A 56 -4.45 -5.87 3.65
CA PRO A 56 -4.19 -6.48 2.34
C PRO A 56 -4.66 -5.56 1.22
N ARG A 57 -3.96 -5.63 0.09
CA ARG A 57 -4.37 -5.00 -1.16
C ARG A 57 -4.65 -6.07 -2.20
N LEU A 58 -5.87 -6.07 -2.74
CA LEU A 58 -6.30 -6.99 -3.78
C LEU A 58 -6.20 -6.31 -5.15
N VAL A 59 -5.56 -6.99 -6.10
CA VAL A 59 -5.55 -6.59 -7.51
C VAL A 59 -6.71 -7.28 -8.22
N VAL A 60 -7.63 -6.49 -8.76
CA VAL A 60 -8.86 -6.96 -9.41
C VAL A 60 -8.91 -6.47 -10.85
N GLY A 61 -9.63 -7.16 -11.73
CA GLY A 61 -9.76 -6.73 -13.14
C GLY A 61 -10.48 -5.39 -13.25
N ASP A 62 -11.66 -5.30 -12.63
CA ASP A 62 -12.46 -4.06 -12.53
C ASP A 62 -12.62 -3.69 -11.05
N GLY A 63 -12.01 -2.57 -10.65
CA GLY A 63 -12.04 -2.07 -9.28
C GLY A 63 -13.43 -1.64 -8.82
N ALA A 64 -14.22 -1.00 -9.69
CA ALA A 64 -15.55 -0.54 -9.33
C ALA A 64 -16.50 -1.73 -9.15
N ALA A 65 -16.48 -2.66 -10.09
CA ALA A 65 -17.31 -3.87 -10.01
C ALA A 65 -16.95 -4.74 -8.79
N ALA A 66 -15.66 -4.82 -8.43
CA ALA A 66 -15.23 -5.54 -7.24
C ALA A 66 -15.75 -4.89 -5.95
N ILE A 67 -15.68 -3.56 -5.83
CA ILE A 67 -16.23 -2.83 -4.67
C ILE A 67 -17.74 -3.08 -4.55
N ASP A 68 -18.49 -2.97 -5.65
CA ASP A 68 -19.93 -3.21 -5.67
C ASP A 68 -20.27 -4.67 -5.30
N PHE A 69 -19.43 -5.63 -5.70
CA PHE A 69 -19.54 -7.01 -5.24
C PHE A 69 -19.32 -7.12 -3.73
N TYR A 70 -18.25 -6.56 -3.18
CA TYR A 70 -17.96 -6.65 -1.74
C TYR A 70 -19.05 -5.95 -0.89
N GLN A 71 -19.63 -4.85 -1.37
CA GLN A 71 -20.78 -4.19 -0.75
C GLN A 71 -21.97 -5.16 -0.65
N ARG A 72 -22.33 -5.81 -1.75
CA ARG A 72 -23.47 -6.75 -1.78
C ARG A 72 -23.20 -8.05 -1.03
N ALA A 73 -22.00 -8.61 -1.16
CA ALA A 73 -21.64 -9.92 -0.62
C ALA A 73 -21.31 -9.89 0.87
N PHE A 74 -20.60 -8.85 1.33
CA PHE A 74 -20.04 -8.79 2.69
C PHE A 74 -20.45 -7.53 3.46
N GLY A 75 -21.35 -6.72 2.91
CA GLY A 75 -21.74 -5.45 3.54
C GLY A 75 -20.57 -4.48 3.62
N ALA A 76 -19.66 -4.51 2.64
CA ALA A 76 -18.50 -3.63 2.64
C ALA A 76 -18.93 -2.16 2.56
N GLU A 77 -18.13 -1.27 3.15
CA GLU A 77 -18.35 0.18 3.11
C GLU A 77 -17.07 0.87 2.64
N GLU A 78 -17.17 1.81 1.70
CA GLU A 78 -16.01 2.63 1.32
C GLU A 78 -15.65 3.59 2.44
N THR A 79 -14.37 3.63 2.82
CA THR A 79 -13.89 4.48 3.94
C THR A 79 -13.30 5.82 3.48
N GLY A 80 -13.40 6.13 2.19
CA GLY A 80 -12.90 7.36 1.59
C GLY A 80 -13.20 7.44 0.09
N GLU A 81 -12.56 8.40 -0.58
CA GLU A 81 -12.69 8.56 -2.02
C GLU A 81 -11.86 7.52 -2.79
N ARG A 82 -12.38 7.07 -3.93
CA ARG A 82 -11.62 6.27 -4.89
C ARG A 82 -10.63 7.17 -5.62
N PHE A 83 -9.37 6.76 -5.66
CA PHE A 83 -8.38 7.36 -6.54
C PHE A 83 -8.36 6.57 -7.84
N SER A 84 -8.72 7.23 -8.94
CA SER A 84 -8.79 6.61 -10.26
C SER A 84 -7.82 7.28 -11.22
N SER A 85 -7.28 6.52 -12.16
CA SER A 85 -6.53 7.06 -13.30
C SER A 85 -7.48 7.77 -14.28
N PRO A 86 -6.93 8.55 -15.23
CA PRO A 86 -7.74 9.23 -16.24
C PRO A 86 -8.60 8.31 -17.11
N ASP A 87 -8.22 7.03 -17.25
CA ASP A 87 -8.98 6.02 -17.97
C ASP A 87 -10.08 5.35 -17.11
N GLY A 88 -10.22 5.76 -15.84
CA GLY A 88 -11.22 5.24 -14.91
C GLY A 88 -10.78 4.02 -14.09
N THR A 89 -9.56 3.50 -14.29
CA THR A 89 -9.06 2.39 -13.48
C THR A 89 -8.88 2.83 -12.03
N VAL A 90 -9.39 2.07 -11.07
CA VAL A 90 -9.20 2.35 -9.64
C VAL A 90 -7.74 2.12 -9.28
N ILE A 91 -6.96 3.17 -9.07
CA ILE A 91 -5.57 3.06 -8.58
C ILE A 91 -5.57 2.63 -7.11
N HIS A 92 -6.46 3.22 -6.31
CA HIS A 92 -6.58 2.94 -4.90
C HIS A 92 -8.01 3.21 -4.41
N ALA A 93 -8.56 2.26 -3.67
CA ALA A 93 -9.73 2.46 -2.84
C ALA A 93 -9.56 1.65 -1.54
N GLU A 94 -10.26 2.07 -0.49
CA GLU A 94 -10.33 1.35 0.77
C GLU A 94 -11.77 0.94 1.03
N VAL A 95 -11.98 -0.35 1.29
CA VAL A 95 -13.27 -0.88 1.73
C VAL A 95 -13.12 -1.50 3.11
N ARG A 96 -14.05 -1.18 4.01
CA ARG A 96 -14.19 -1.82 5.31
C ARG A 96 -15.13 -3.00 5.19
N ILE A 97 -14.68 -4.17 5.66
CA ILE A 97 -15.49 -5.38 5.81
C ILE A 97 -15.42 -5.80 7.28
N GLY A 98 -16.55 -5.69 7.98
CA GLY A 98 -16.57 -5.85 9.44
C GLY A 98 -15.64 -4.83 10.12
N SER A 99 -14.61 -5.32 10.80
CA SER A 99 -13.57 -4.50 11.45
C SER A 99 -12.28 -4.33 10.64
N SER A 100 -12.21 -4.92 9.44
CA SER A 100 -11.00 -4.94 8.63
C SER A 100 -11.07 -4.01 7.44
N ILE A 101 -9.93 -3.42 7.09
CA ILE A 101 -9.77 -2.66 5.85
C ILE A 101 -9.16 -3.59 4.81
N VAL A 102 -9.67 -3.52 3.59
CA VAL A 102 -9.10 -4.14 2.39
C VAL A 102 -8.90 -3.04 1.36
N MET A 103 -7.69 -2.92 0.84
CA MET A 103 -7.41 -2.00 -0.25
C MET A 103 -7.70 -2.67 -1.59
N ILE A 104 -8.29 -1.93 -2.52
CA ILE A 104 -8.57 -2.39 -3.87
C ILE A 104 -7.73 -1.59 -4.86
N THR A 105 -7.15 -2.28 -5.84
CA THR A 105 -6.50 -1.67 -7.00
C THR A 105 -6.91 -2.45 -8.25
N GLY A 106 -7.22 -1.74 -9.31
CA GLY A 106 -7.51 -2.28 -10.62
C GLY A 106 -6.22 -2.78 -11.28
N GLU A 107 -6.40 -3.70 -12.22
CA GLU A 107 -5.32 -4.18 -13.07
C GLU A 107 -4.72 -3.02 -13.87
N THR A 108 -3.40 -2.94 -13.92
CA THR A 108 -2.69 -1.90 -14.66
C THR A 108 -1.43 -2.43 -15.33
N ALA A 109 -1.21 -1.98 -16.57
CA ALA A 109 -0.01 -2.23 -17.34
C ALA A 109 1.04 -1.11 -17.16
N ASP A 110 0.93 -0.30 -16.10
CA ASP A 110 1.89 0.75 -15.79
C ASP A 110 3.34 0.22 -15.80
N VAL A 111 4.24 1.02 -16.37
CA VAL A 111 5.63 0.62 -16.58
C VAL A 111 6.47 0.62 -15.30
N VAL A 112 6.07 1.40 -14.30
CA VAL A 112 6.78 1.56 -13.02
C VAL A 112 6.21 0.63 -11.95
N ALA A 113 4.89 0.45 -11.92
CA ALA A 113 4.18 -0.34 -10.92
C ALA A 113 3.06 -1.19 -11.55
N PRO A 114 3.40 -2.22 -12.34
CA PRO A 114 2.40 -3.10 -12.93
C PRO A 114 1.69 -3.94 -11.86
N ALA A 115 0.40 -4.17 -12.05
CA ALA A 115 -0.41 -5.03 -11.18
C ALA A 115 -1.35 -5.87 -12.05
N ARG A 116 -1.37 -7.20 -11.84
CA ARG A 116 -2.25 -8.11 -12.59
C ARG A 116 -3.20 -8.85 -11.68
N SER A 117 -4.47 -8.92 -12.11
CA SER A 117 -5.49 -9.74 -11.48
C SER A 117 -5.28 -11.23 -11.82
N PRO A 118 -6.00 -12.16 -11.16
CA PRO A 118 -5.88 -13.60 -11.44
C PRO A 118 -6.16 -14.01 -12.89
N ALA A 119 -7.14 -13.37 -13.56
CA ALA A 119 -7.62 -13.78 -14.87
C ALA A 119 -6.50 -13.84 -15.95
N PRO A 120 -5.71 -12.80 -16.21
CA PRO A 120 -4.59 -12.86 -17.16
C PRO A 120 -3.43 -13.74 -16.70
N LEU A 121 -3.44 -14.22 -15.45
CA LEU A 121 -2.46 -15.16 -14.93
C LEU A 121 -2.90 -16.62 -15.09
N GLY A 122 -4.03 -16.90 -15.75
CA GLY A 122 -4.58 -18.24 -15.87
C GLY A 122 -5.37 -18.67 -14.63
N GLY A 123 -5.91 -17.71 -13.87
CA GLY A 123 -6.77 -17.98 -12.72
C GLY A 123 -6.02 -18.40 -11.45
N VAL A 124 -4.73 -18.08 -11.33
CA VAL A 124 -3.96 -18.44 -10.12
C VAL A 124 -4.53 -17.73 -8.90
N VAL A 125 -4.54 -18.42 -7.76
CA VAL A 125 -4.91 -17.81 -6.48
C VAL A 125 -3.81 -16.81 -6.09
N THR A 126 -4.14 -15.51 -6.12
CA THR A 126 -3.20 -14.43 -5.75
C THR A 126 -3.28 -14.03 -4.29
N ALA A 127 -4.41 -14.33 -3.63
CA ALA A 127 -4.62 -14.13 -2.20
C ALA A 127 -5.68 -15.11 -1.67
N ILE A 128 -5.52 -15.55 -0.42
CA ILE A 128 -6.55 -16.27 0.32
C ILE A 128 -6.89 -15.42 1.54
N MET A 129 -8.16 -15.03 1.65
CA MET A 129 -8.67 -14.18 2.72
C MET A 129 -9.53 -15.02 3.66
N ALA A 130 -9.06 -15.21 4.90
CA ALA A 130 -9.87 -15.80 5.94
C ALA A 130 -10.74 -14.72 6.61
N THR A 131 -12.05 -14.95 6.68
CA THR A 131 -12.99 -14.04 7.35
C THR A 131 -13.70 -14.77 8.47
N TYR A 132 -14.05 -14.03 9.52
CA TYR A 132 -14.74 -14.55 10.70
C TYR A 132 -16.06 -13.80 10.85
N TRP A 133 -17.14 -14.56 10.99
CA TRP A 133 -18.51 -14.05 11.08
C TRP A 133 -19.22 -14.70 12.25
N GLU A 134 -20.08 -13.95 12.93
CA GLU A 134 -20.95 -14.50 13.98
C GLU A 134 -21.90 -15.57 13.45
N ASN A 135 -22.37 -15.39 12.20
CA ASN A 135 -23.17 -16.37 11.47
C ASN A 135 -22.57 -16.59 10.08
N VAL A 136 -21.80 -17.67 9.93
CA VAL A 136 -21.12 -18.02 8.67
C VAL A 136 -22.10 -18.44 7.58
N ASP A 137 -23.20 -19.11 7.93
CA ASP A 137 -24.21 -19.55 6.97
C ASP A 137 -24.90 -18.36 6.31
N ALA A 138 -25.28 -17.34 7.10
CA ALA A 138 -25.87 -16.11 6.57
C ALA A 138 -24.88 -15.30 5.71
N ALA A 139 -23.59 -15.27 6.08
CA ALA A 139 -22.56 -14.62 5.28
C ALA A 139 -22.34 -15.34 3.95
N TRP A 140 -22.32 -16.68 3.98
CA TRP A 140 -22.21 -17.54 2.81
C TRP A 140 -23.38 -17.33 1.84
N GLU A 141 -24.63 -17.43 2.33
CA GLU A 141 -25.83 -17.24 1.51
C GLU A 141 -25.86 -15.88 0.83
N ARG A 142 -25.46 -14.82 1.54
CA ARG A 142 -25.35 -13.46 0.97
C ARG A 142 -24.30 -13.40 -0.14
N ALA A 143 -23.12 -13.97 0.09
CA ALA A 143 -22.04 -13.94 -0.89
C ALA A 143 -22.42 -14.70 -2.16
N VAL A 144 -22.98 -15.91 -2.03
CA VAL A 144 -23.45 -16.71 -3.19
C VAL A 144 -24.56 -15.96 -3.93
N SER A 145 -25.53 -15.37 -3.20
CA SER A 145 -26.59 -14.57 -3.82
C SER A 145 -26.08 -13.32 -4.54
N ALA A 146 -24.93 -12.79 -4.12
CA ALA A 146 -24.25 -11.67 -4.78
C ALA A 146 -23.40 -12.09 -6.00
N GLY A 147 -23.26 -13.40 -6.26
CA GLY A 147 -22.53 -13.95 -7.40
C GLY A 147 -21.19 -14.59 -7.05
N ALA A 148 -20.94 -14.93 -5.79
CA ALA A 148 -19.75 -15.73 -5.42
C ALA A 148 -19.88 -17.18 -5.94
N GLU A 149 -18.77 -17.74 -6.41
CA GLU A 149 -18.67 -19.14 -6.86
C GLU A 149 -18.24 -20.07 -5.71
N VAL A 150 -18.65 -21.34 -5.77
CA VAL A 150 -18.47 -22.39 -4.75
C VAL A 150 -17.72 -23.58 -5.32
#